data_AF-A0AAV5Z545-F1
#
_entry.id   AF-A0AAV5Z545-F1
#
_cell.length_a   1.000
_cell.length_b   1.000
_cell.length_c   1.000
_cell.angle_alpha   90.00
_cell.angle_beta   90.00
_cell.angle_gamma   90.00
#
_symmetry.space_group_name_H-M   'P 1'
#
loop_
_entity.id
_entity.type
_entity.pdbx_description
1 polymer ?
#
loop_
_entity_poly.entity_id
_entity_poly.type
_entity_poly.pdbx_seq_one_letter_code
_entity_poly.pdbx_strand_id
1 'polypeptide(L)'
;MPKRPRRILRRRWATAEGWRGTRAGMWAWLVQRAAAIALLAVIALHVRTPYWRTVQALLLALVLVHGLLGARVILLDFGLPVRWHRLLLVLAAALAVVIFAAVWEWRWS
;
A
#
# COMPACT_ATOMS: atom_id res chain seq x y z
N MET A 1 11.21 22.19 -41.49
CA MET A 1 11.53 20.98 -40.68
C MET A 1 10.24 20.23 -40.33
N PRO A 2 10.04 18.98 -40.77
CA PRO A 2 8.85 18.22 -40.44
C PRO A 2 8.84 17.84 -38.94
N LYS A 3 7.76 18.17 -38.23
CA LYS A 3 7.57 17.80 -36.81
C LYS A 3 7.41 16.28 -36.73
N ARG A 4 8.27 15.60 -35.95
CA ARG A 4 8.13 14.16 -35.68
C ARG A 4 6.73 13.87 -35.13
N PRO A 5 6.03 12.82 -35.60
CA PRO A 5 4.69 12.50 -35.13
C PRO A 5 4.72 12.24 -33.62
N ARG A 6 3.82 12.92 -32.91
CA ARG A 6 3.64 12.80 -31.46
C ARG A 6 3.26 11.35 -31.16
N ARG A 7 4.17 10.58 -30.55
CA ARG A 7 3.91 9.18 -30.18
C ARG A 7 2.85 9.15 -29.08
N ILE A 8 1.58 8.98 -29.46
CA ILE A 8 0.46 8.80 -28.54
C ILE A 8 0.62 7.42 -27.92
N LEU A 9 1.19 7.35 -26.72
CA LEU A 9 1.23 6.13 -25.93
C LEU A 9 -0.20 5.77 -25.53
N ARG A 10 -0.86 4.92 -26.31
CA ARG A 10 -2.12 4.29 -25.93
C ARG A 10 -1.82 3.41 -24.72
N ARG A 11 -2.20 3.83 -23.51
CA ARG A 11 -2.15 3.00 -22.29
C ARG A 11 -3.08 1.80 -22.47
N ARG A 12 -2.60 0.72 -23.08
CA ARG A 12 -3.27 -0.58 -23.08
C ARG A 12 -2.99 -1.27 -21.75
N TRP A 13 -4.05 -1.42 -20.94
CA TRP A 13 -4.04 -2.02 -19.60
C TRP A 13 -3.46 -3.45 -19.55
N ALA A 14 -3.44 -4.16 -20.68
CA ALA A 14 -2.95 -5.53 -20.80
C ALA A 14 -1.46 -5.67 -21.20
N THR A 15 -0.70 -4.57 -21.34
CA THR A 15 0.71 -4.63 -21.76
C THR A 15 1.67 -4.42 -20.59
N ALA A 16 2.73 -5.22 -20.50
CA ALA A 16 3.75 -5.13 -19.43
C ALA A 16 4.39 -3.72 -19.35
N GLU A 17 4.48 -2.99 -20.46
CA GLU A 17 4.95 -1.60 -20.50
C GLU A 17 3.99 -0.63 -19.79
N GLY A 18 2.68 -0.88 -19.85
CA GLY A 18 1.66 -0.12 -19.12
C GLY A 18 1.79 -0.28 -17.61
N TRP A 19 2.17 -1.48 -17.15
CA TRP A 19 2.43 -1.80 -15.74
C TRP A 19 3.82 -1.37 -15.26
N ARG A 20 4.79 -1.12 -16.14
CA ARG A 20 6.07 -0.48 -15.76
C ARG A 20 5.94 1.03 -15.58
N GLY A 21 4.93 1.65 -16.20
CA GLY A 21 4.62 3.08 -16.09
C GLY A 21 3.63 3.47 -14.99
N THR A 22 3.28 2.56 -14.07
CA THR A 22 2.43 2.84 -12.90
C THR A 22 3.21 3.68 -11.90
N ARG A 23 2.72 4.90 -11.65
CA ARG A 23 3.31 5.81 -10.67
C ARG A 23 3.22 5.18 -9.28
N ALA A 24 4.17 5.49 -8.39
CA ALA A 24 4.18 4.99 -7.01
C ALA A 24 2.85 5.19 -6.26
N GLY A 25 2.12 6.29 -6.53
CA GLY A 25 0.79 6.52 -5.98
C GLY A 25 -0.28 5.52 -6.45
N MET A 26 -0.18 5.00 -7.67
CA MET A 26 -1.09 3.98 -8.20
C MET A 26 -0.80 2.60 -7.61
N TRP A 27 0.48 2.28 -7.36
CA TRP A 27 0.86 1.07 -6.62
C TRP A 27 0.42 1.13 -5.16
N ALA A 28 0.69 2.24 -4.46
CA ALA A 28 0.16 2.48 -3.13
C ALA A 28 -1.36 2.33 -3.13
N TRP A 29 -2.02 2.81 -4.19
CA TRP A 29 -3.45 2.65 -4.31
C TRP A 29 -3.86 1.18 -4.43
N LEU A 30 -3.25 0.41 -5.32
CA LEU A 30 -3.61 -0.98 -5.54
C LEU A 30 -3.34 -1.84 -4.30
N VAL A 31 -2.19 -1.64 -3.65
CA VAL A 31 -1.80 -2.33 -2.42
C VAL A 31 -2.81 -2.07 -1.30
N GLN A 32 -3.25 -0.82 -1.10
CA GLN A 32 -4.25 -0.51 -0.08
C GLN A 32 -5.59 -1.22 -0.33
N ARG A 33 -6.02 -1.32 -1.60
CA ARG A 33 -7.24 -2.03 -2.03
C ARG A 33 -7.13 -3.54 -1.81
N ALA A 34 -6.01 -4.13 -2.24
CA ALA A 34 -5.74 -5.55 -2.03
C ALA A 34 -5.65 -5.88 -0.53
N ALA A 35 -5.03 -5.02 0.27
CA ALA A 35 -4.94 -5.19 1.72
C ALA A 35 -6.31 -5.18 2.40
N ALA A 36 -7.22 -4.28 2.00
CA ALA A 36 -8.58 -4.23 2.52
C ALA A 36 -9.35 -5.54 2.24
N ILE A 37 -9.24 -6.07 1.01
CA ILE A 37 -9.90 -7.32 0.64
C ILE A 37 -9.28 -8.50 1.41
N ALA A 38 -7.94 -8.57 1.49
CA ALA A 38 -7.24 -9.61 2.23
C ALA A 38 -7.57 -9.59 3.73
N LEU A 39 -7.75 -8.40 4.32
CA LEU A 39 -8.16 -8.25 5.72
C LEU A 39 -9.48 -8.97 6.01
N LEU A 40 -10.46 -8.95 5.10
CA LEU A 40 -11.73 -9.65 5.32
C LEU A 40 -11.50 -11.16 5.56
N ALA A 41 -10.64 -11.78 4.75
CA ALA A 41 -10.31 -13.20 4.89
C ALA A 41 -9.44 -13.48 6.13
N VAL A 42 -8.40 -12.67 6.35
CA VAL A 42 -7.46 -12.87 7.46
C VAL A 42 -8.12 -12.64 8.82
N ILE A 43 -9.04 -11.67 8.93
CA ILE A 43 -9.83 -11.45 10.14
C ILE A 43 -10.69 -12.69 10.44
N ALA A 44 -11.41 -13.22 9.44
CA ALA A 44 -12.22 -14.43 9.62
C ALA A 44 -11.37 -15.63 10.08
N LEU A 45 -10.17 -15.79 9.52
CA LEU A 45 -9.23 -16.82 9.92
C LEU A 45 -8.69 -16.59 11.34
N HIS A 46 -8.37 -15.34 11.68
CA HIS A 46 -7.87 -14.98 13.02
C HIS A 46 -8.90 -15.26 14.10
N VAL A 47 -10.18 -14.95 13.86
CA VAL A 47 -11.25 -15.27 14.81
C VAL A 47 -11.38 -16.78 15.04
N ARG A 48 -11.21 -17.60 14.00
CA ARG A 48 -11.27 -19.07 14.13
C ARG A 48 -10.01 -19.68 14.75
N THR A 49 -8.84 -19.09 14.49
CA THR A 49 -7.53 -19.63 14.87
C THR A 49 -6.65 -18.53 15.49
N PRO A 50 -7.04 -17.99 16.65
CA PRO A 50 -6.43 -16.77 17.17
C PRO A 50 -4.96 -16.92 17.53
N TYR A 51 -4.49 -18.13 17.84
CA TYR A 51 -3.10 -18.42 18.22
C TYR A 51 -2.18 -18.75 17.04
N TRP A 52 -2.68 -18.75 15.80
CA TRP A 52 -1.84 -19.03 14.65
C TRP A 52 -0.93 -17.83 14.36
N ARG A 53 0.35 -17.96 14.72
CA ARG A 53 1.38 -16.90 14.60
C ARG A 53 1.42 -16.25 13.21
N THR A 54 1.36 -17.05 12.15
CA THR A 54 1.35 -16.53 10.77
C THR A 54 0.15 -15.64 10.49
N VAL A 55 -1.04 -16.03 10.98
CA VAL A 55 -2.27 -15.24 10.81
C VAL A 55 -2.20 -13.94 11.60
N GLN A 56 -1.63 -13.96 12.81
CA GLN A 56 -1.40 -12.76 13.61
C GLN A 56 -0.42 -11.79 12.92
N ALA A 57 0.69 -12.31 12.36
CA ALA A 57 1.64 -11.50 11.60
C ALA A 57 1.00 -10.88 10.35
N LEU A 58 0.26 -11.69 9.58
CA LEU A 58 -0.46 -11.21 8.40
C LEU A 58 -1.51 -10.16 8.76
N LEU A 59 -2.27 -10.37 9.83
CA LEU A 59 -3.26 -9.42 10.32
C LEU A 59 -2.59 -8.09 10.67
N LEU A 60 -1.52 -8.12 11.48
CA LEU A 60 -0.78 -6.92 11.88
C LEU A 60 -0.23 -6.18 10.66
N ALA A 61 0.44 -6.89 9.75
CA ALA A 61 1.01 -6.28 8.54
C ALA A 61 -0.06 -5.64 7.65
N LEU A 62 -1.17 -6.36 7.41
CA LEU A 62 -2.25 -5.86 6.56
C LEU A 62 -2.97 -4.67 7.18
N VAL A 63 -3.22 -4.67 8.49
CA VAL A 63 -3.81 -3.52 9.20
C VAL A 63 -2.90 -2.30 9.09
N LEU A 64 -1.60 -2.44 9.32
CA LEU A 64 -0.65 -1.34 9.23
C LEU A 64 -0.57 -0.77 7.81
N VAL A 65 -0.45 -1.64 6.80
CA VAL A 65 -0.39 -1.21 5.39
C VAL A 65 -1.69 -0.53 4.97
N HIS A 66 -2.85 -1.11 5.28
CA HIS A 66 -4.14 -0.53 4.94
C HIS A 66 -4.37 0.82 5.64
N GLY A 67 -4.15 0.84 6.96
CA GLY A 67 -4.38 2.00 7.80
C GLY A 67 -3.46 3.17 7.46
N LEU A 68 -2.16 2.94 7.30
CA LEU A 68 -1.19 4.02 7.04
C LEU A 68 -1.28 4.56 5.61
N LEU A 69 -1.53 3.70 4.61
CA LEU A 69 -1.80 4.18 3.25
C LEU A 69 -3.15 4.92 3.18
N GLY A 70 -4.15 4.49 3.94
CA GLY A 70 -5.42 5.21 4.09
C GLY A 70 -5.27 6.57 4.75
N ALA A 71 -4.55 6.66 5.87
CA ALA A 71 -4.23 7.91 6.54
C ALA A 71 -3.49 8.88 5.60
N ARG A 72 -2.55 8.37 4.80
CA ARG A 72 -1.88 9.16 3.76
C ARG A 72 -2.86 9.73 2.74
N VAL A 73 -3.87 8.98 2.31
CA VAL A 73 -4.90 9.48 1.37
C VAL A 73 -5.71 10.60 2.03
N ILE A 74 -6.19 10.37 3.25
CA ILE A 74 -6.95 11.38 4.03
C ILE A 74 -6.15 12.68 4.17
N LEU A 75 -4.86 12.59 4.53
CA LEU A 75 -3.98 13.75 4.65
C LEU A 75 -3.86 14.53 3.33
N LEU A 76 -3.73 13.83 2.20
CA LEU A 76 -3.66 14.47 0.89
C LEU A 76 -5.01 15.11 0.49
N ASP A 77 -6.14 14.50 0.88
CA ASP A 77 -7.48 15.02 0.62
C ASP A 77 -7.76 16.31 1.42
N PHE A 78 -7.12 16.49 2.58
CA PHE A 78 -7.13 17.74 3.34
C PHE A 78 -6.30 18.89 2.72
N GLY A 79 -5.77 18.70 1.52
CA GLY A 79 -5.08 19.76 0.76
C GLY A 79 -3.58 19.85 0.99
N LEU A 80 -2.95 18.80 1.54
CA LEU A 80 -1.49 18.75 1.66
C LEU A 80 -0.82 18.90 0.27
N PRO A 81 0.19 19.77 0.12
CA PRO A 81 0.80 20.03 -1.18
C PRO A 81 1.34 18.78 -1.86
N VAL A 82 1.26 18.73 -3.20
CA VAL A 82 1.65 17.54 -4.00
C VAL A 82 3.09 17.09 -3.75
N ARG A 83 4.01 18.01 -3.40
CA ARG A 83 5.40 17.71 -3.02
C ARG A 83 5.54 16.68 -1.89
N TRP A 84 4.54 16.58 -1.00
CA TRP A 84 4.52 15.64 0.12
C TRP A 84 4.15 14.21 -0.28
N HIS A 85 3.68 13.96 -1.51
CA HIS A 85 3.21 12.63 -1.92
C HIS A 85 4.23 11.51 -1.73
N ARG A 86 5.49 11.75 -2.10
CA ARG A 86 6.56 10.75 -1.98
C ARG A 86 7.01 10.59 -0.54
N LEU A 87 7.18 11.70 0.17
CA LEU A 87 7.62 11.67 1.57
C LEU A 87 6.58 10.95 2.45
N LEU A 88 5.29 11.28 2.31
CA LEU A 88 4.22 10.58 3.04
C LEU A 88 4.14 9.09 2.70
N LEU A 89 4.46 8.69 1.47
CA LEU A 89 4.52 7.27 1.10
C LEU A 89 5.67 6.56 1.81
N VAL A 90 6.86 7.16 1.83
CA VAL A 90 8.04 6.61 2.50
C VAL A 90 7.82 6.55 4.01
N LEU A 91 7.27 7.62 4.61
CA LEU A 91 6.96 7.66 6.04
C LEU A 91 5.92 6.60 6.42
N ALA A 92 4.86 6.44 5.63
CA ALA A 92 3.86 5.40 5.88
C ALA A 92 4.49 4.00 5.82
N ALA A 93 5.35 3.73 4.84
CA ALA A 93 6.02 2.44 4.71
C ALA A 93 7.02 2.19 5.85
N ALA A 94 7.85 3.18 6.19
CA ALA A 94 8.82 3.08 7.28
C ALA A 94 8.12 2.89 8.62
N LEU A 95 7.05 3.63 8.88
CA LEU A 95 6.26 3.51 10.11
C LEU A 95 5.58 2.14 10.20
N ALA A 96 5.07 1.59 9.10
CA ALA A 96 4.53 0.23 9.08
C ALA A 96 5.59 -0.80 9.50
N VAL A 97 6.81 -0.71 8.95
CA VAL A 97 7.91 -1.63 9.29
C VAL A 97 8.33 -1.49 10.76
N VAL A 98 8.50 -0.25 11.24
CA VAL A 98 8.91 0.01 12.62
C VAL A 98 7.86 -0.49 13.62
N ILE A 99 6.58 -0.16 13.41
CA ILE A 99 5.51 -0.63 14.29
C ILE A 99 5.39 -2.16 14.23
N PHE A 100 5.46 -2.75 13.03
CA PHE A 100 5.41 -4.20 12.90
C PHE A 100 6.54 -4.86 13.72
N ALA A 101 7.78 -4.43 13.53
CA ALA A 101 8.93 -5.00 14.23
C ALA A 101 8.82 -4.82 15.75
N ALA A 102 8.48 -3.61 16.22
CA ALA A 102 8.35 -3.32 17.64
C ALA A 102 7.24 -4.14 18.32
N VAL A 103 6.07 -4.22 17.69
CA VAL A 103 4.93 -5.00 18.23
C VAL A 103 5.21 -6.49 18.17
N TRP A 104 5.84 -6.97 17.09
CA TRP A 104 6.15 -8.39 16.92
C TRP A 104 7.21 -8.87 17.91
N GLU A 105 8.25 -8.08 18.11
CA GLU A 105 9.29 -8.34 19.11
C GLU A 105 8.66 -8.35 20.50
N TRP A 106 8.02 -7.25 20.94
CA TRP A 106 7.36 -7.17 22.25
C TRP A 106 6.41 -8.34 22.53
N ARG A 107 5.71 -8.84 21.51
CA ARG A 107 4.75 -9.93 21.66
C ARG A 107 5.42 -11.29 21.89
N TRP A 108 6.61 -11.54 21.33
CA TRP A 108 7.32 -12.85 21.31
C TRP A 108 8.73 -12.87 21.93
N SER A 109 9.26 -11.74 22.41
CA SER A 109 10.39 -11.71 23.36
C SER A 109 9.97 -12.29 24.71
#